data_AF-A0A7W0IDQ1-F1
#
_entry.id   AF-A0A7W0IDQ1-F1
#
_cell.length_a   1.000
_cell.length_b   1.000
_cell.length_c   1.000
_cell.angle_alpha   90.00
_cell.angle_beta   90.00
_cell.angle_gamma   90.00
#
_symmetry.space_group_name_H-M   'P 1'
#
loop_
_entity.id
_entity.type
_entity.pdbx_description
1 polymer ?
#
loop_
_entity_poly.entity_id
_entity_poly.type
_entity_poly.pdbx_seq_one_letter_code
_entity_poly.pdbx_strand_id
1 'polypeptide(L)' 'MDTLGMLHLLKAEPTLMPVAPDDASGEDIERRRRDEVHACLACGERATTALLVQDPHGTWQGKRWLDLCWKDFTRVRTSA' A
#
# COMPACT_ATOMS: atom_id res chain seq x y z
N MET A 1 14.77 10.18 -0.76
CA MET A 1 14.64 8.70 -0.71
C MET A 1 14.02 8.26 -2.03
N ASP A 2 14.54 7.21 -2.67
CA ASP A 2 13.98 6.74 -3.94
C ASP A 2 12.69 5.93 -3.68
N THR A 3 11.70 6.07 -4.56
CA THR A 3 10.42 5.34 -4.46
C THR A 3 10.64 3.83 -4.33
N LEU A 4 11.60 3.29 -5.10
CA LEU A 4 11.87 1.85 -5.14
C LEU A 4 12.51 1.33 -3.85
N GLY A 5 13.46 2.07 -3.26
CA GLY A 5 14.08 1.67 -1.99
C GLY A 5 13.07 1.67 -0.85
N MET A 6 12.13 2.63 -0.81
CA MET A 6 11.06 2.61 0.18
C MET A 6 10.17 1.37 0.04
N LEU A 7 9.83 0.96 -1.18
CA LEU A 7 8.99 -0.22 -1.39
C LEU A 7 9.73 -1.53 -1.11
N HIS A 8 11.04 -1.59 -1.37
CA HIS A 8 11.88 -2.69 -0.91
C HIS A 8 11.90 -2.78 0.61
N LEU A 9 11.95 -1.64 1.30
CA LEU A 9 11.82 -1.59 2.76
C LEU A 9 10.45 -2.10 3.22
N LEU A 10 9.34 -1.64 2.63
CA LEU A 10 7.99 -2.16 2.98
C LEU A 10 7.85 -3.66 2.73
N LYS A 11 8.53 -4.20 1.72
CA LYS A 11 8.57 -5.65 1.46
C LYS A 11 9.37 -6.40 2.54
N ALA A 12 10.48 -5.83 2.99
CA ALA A 12 11.34 -6.41 4.02
C ALA A 12 10.75 -6.25 5.44
N GLU A 13 10.01 -5.16 5.68
CA GLU A 13 9.36 -4.84 6.94
C GLU A 13 7.88 -4.48 6.72
N PRO A 14 7.02 -5.49 6.51
CA PRO A 14 5.59 -5.28 6.21
C PRO A 14 4.78 -4.64 7.34
N THR A 15 5.32 -4.63 8.55
CA THR A 15 4.75 -3.96 9.72
C THR A 15 4.70 -2.43 9.58
N LEU A 16 5.48 -1.86 8.65
CA LEU A 16 5.42 -0.44 8.30
C LEU A 16 4.16 -0.06 7.50
N MET A 17 3.47 -1.04 6.91
CA MET A 17 2.19 -0.81 6.25
C MET A 17 1.04 -0.83 7.28
N PRO A 18 0.03 0.06 7.14
CA PRO A 18 -1.15 0.02 7.99
C PRO A 18 -1.88 -1.33 7.89
N VAL A 19 -2.42 -1.82 9.02
CA VAL A 19 -3.25 -3.02 9.06
C VAL A 19 -4.55 -2.78 8.31
N ALA A 20 -4.96 -3.73 7.49
CA ALA A 20 -6.29 -3.76 6.89
C ALA A 20 -7.17 -4.79 7.61
N PRO A 21 -8.50 -4.58 7.66
CA PRO A 21 -9.43 -5.60 8.12
C PRO A 21 -9.24 -6.91 7.33
N ASP A 22 -9.36 -8.06 7.99
CA ASP A 22 -9.19 -9.35 7.34
C ASP A 22 -10.27 -9.63 6.29
N ASP A 23 -11.47 -9.10 6.51
CA ASP A 23 -12.62 -9.14 5.61
C ASP A 23 -12.67 -7.96 4.61
N ALA A 24 -11.62 -7.11 4.59
CA ALA A 24 -11.57 -5.96 3.69
C ALA A 24 -11.82 -6.35 2.23
N SER A 25 -12.66 -5.55 1.58
CA SER A 25 -13.25 -5.80 0.28
C SER A 25 -12.90 -4.71 -0.74
N GLY A 26 -13.45 -4.84 -1.96
CA GLY A 26 -13.36 -3.78 -2.97
C GLY A 26 -14.03 -2.48 -2.54
N GLU A 27 -15.10 -2.54 -1.73
CA GLU A 27 -15.77 -1.35 -1.21
C GLU A 27 -14.88 -0.60 -0.21
N ASP A 28 -14.12 -1.32 0.62
CA ASP A 28 -13.15 -0.70 1.53
C ASP A 28 -12.01 -0.03 0.79
N ILE A 29 -11.56 -0.61 -0.31
CA ILE A 29 -10.57 0.03 -1.21
C ILE A 29 -11.14 1.34 -1.77
N GLU A 30 -12.40 1.33 -2.22
CA GLU A 30 -13.06 2.52 -2.78
C GLU A 30 -13.24 3.62 -1.74
N ARG A 31 -13.73 3.26 -0.54
CA ARG A 31 -13.88 4.18 0.58
C ARG A 31 -12.53 4.77 0.98
N ARG A 32 -11.52 3.92 1.18
CA ARG A 32 -10.17 4.35 1.58
C ARG A 32 -9.53 5.31 0.58
N ARG A 33 -9.73 5.10 -0.73
CA ARG A 33 -9.15 5.98 -1.77
C ARG A 33 -9.93 7.29 -1.98
N ARG A 34 -11.25 7.30 -1.77
CA ARG A 34 -12.12 8.45 -2.08
C ARG A 34 -12.45 9.30 -0.86
N ASP A 35 -12.74 8.64 0.26
CA ASP A 35 -13.37 9.25 1.43
C ASP A 35 -12.36 9.48 2.57
N GLU A 36 -11.17 8.88 2.49
CA GLU A 36 -10.10 9.03 3.46
C GLU A 36 -8.88 9.76 2.85
N VAL A 37 -8.09 10.42 3.71
CA VAL A 37 -6.84 11.09 3.31
C VAL A 37 -5.66 10.37 3.94
N HIS A 38 -4.92 9.63 3.13
CA HIS A 38 -3.71 8.93 3.52
C HIS A 38 -2.49 9.48 2.79
N ALA A 39 -1.31 9.35 3.40
CA ALA A 39 -0.05 9.66 2.76
C ALA A 39 0.43 8.48 1.91
N CYS A 40 1.03 8.77 0.76
CA CYS A 40 1.74 7.81 -0.07
C CYS A 40 2.90 7.26 0.76
N LEU A 41 2.93 5.95 0.94
CA LEU A 41 3.97 5.29 1.72
C LEU A 41 5.37 5.44 1.09
N ALA A 42 5.46 5.78 -0.19
CA ALA A 42 6.73 5.96 -0.88
C ALA A 42 7.30 7.39 -0.84
N CYS A 43 6.45 8.42 -1.04
CA CYS A 43 6.91 9.81 -1.17
C CYS A 43 6.29 10.79 -0.17
N GLY A 44 5.30 10.37 0.62
CA GLY A 44 4.60 11.22 1.59
C GLY A 44 3.51 12.12 1.01
N GLU A 45 3.45 12.30 -0.31
CA GLU A 45 2.35 13.03 -0.98
C GLU A 45 1.00 12.35 -0.77
N ARG A 46 -0.11 13.03 -1.02
CA ARG A 46 -1.45 12.42 -0.88
C ARG A 46 -1.58 11.14 -1.72
N ALA A 47 -1.99 10.04 -1.08
CA ALA A 47 -2.33 8.81 -1.75
C ALA A 47 -3.64 8.99 -2.55
N THR A 48 -3.65 8.47 -3.78
CA THR A 48 -4.82 8.45 -4.68
C THR A 48 -5.21 7.02 -5.06
N THR A 49 -4.46 6.05 -4.55
CA THR A 49 -4.67 4.62 -4.75
C THR A 49 -4.51 3.92 -3.41
N ALA A 50 -5.30 2.87 -3.20
CA ALA A 50 -5.22 1.99 -2.06
C ALA A 50 -5.26 0.55 -2.58
N LEU A 51 -4.41 -0.32 -2.04
CA LEU A 51 -4.35 -1.73 -2.40
C LEU A 51 -4.32 -2.58 -1.13
N LEU A 52 -4.92 -3.76 -1.20
CA LEU A 52 -4.77 -4.79 -0.19
C LEU A 52 -3.60 -5.69 -0.56
N VAL A 53 -2.63 -5.79 0.35
CA VAL A 53 -1.49 -6.71 0.24
C VAL A 53 -1.65 -7.79 1.30
N GLN A 54 -1.33 -9.02 0.95
CA GLN A 54 -1.27 -10.16 1.84
C GLN A 54 0.03 -10.91 1.58
N ASP A 55 0.64 -11.48 2.62
CA ASP A 55 1.83 -12.32 2.44
C ASP A 55 1.48 -13.65 1.75
N PRO A 56 1.98 -13.94 0.54
CA PRO A 56 1.78 -15.25 -0.07
C PRO A 56 2.56 -16.36 0.64
N HIS A 57 3.57 -16.04 1.45
CA HIS A 57 4.42 -17.00 2.15
C HIS A 57 4.09 -17.16 3.64
N GLY A 58 3.17 -16.34 4.18
CA GLY A 58 2.73 -16.43 5.57
C GLY A 58 3.77 -16.02 6.62
N THR A 59 4.80 -15.27 6.24
CA THR A 59 5.80 -14.64 7.12
C THR A 59 5.16 -13.63 8.07
N TRP A 60 4.08 -12.98 7.64
CA TRP A 60 3.24 -12.12 8.47
C TRP A 60 1.74 -12.40 8.25
N GLN A 61 0.95 -12.11 9.29
CA GLN A 61 -0.48 -12.39 9.32
C GLN A 61 -1.32 -11.17 8.96
N GLY A 62 -2.48 -11.43 8.37
CA GLY A 62 -3.51 -10.44 8.02
C GLY A 62 -3.29 -9.77 6.68
N LYS A 63 -4.15 -8.80 6.37
CA LYS A 63 -4.03 -7.90 5.21
C LYS A 63 -3.41 -6.57 5.62
N ARG A 64 -2.76 -5.89 4.68
CA ARG A 64 -2.14 -4.58 4.88
C ARG A 64 -2.56 -3.62 3.76
N TRP A 65 -2.68 -2.35 4.09
CA TRP A 65 -2.92 -1.28 3.13
C TRP A 65 -1.62 -0.82 2.50
N LEU A 66 -1.59 -0.77 1.17
CA LEU A 66 -0.56 -0.11 0.40
C LEU A 66 -1.16 1.14 -0.25
N ASP A 67 -0.98 2.28 0.41
CA ASP A 67 -1.47 3.58 -0.04
C ASP A 67 -0.39 4.28 -0.86
N LEU A 68 -0.68 4.58 -2.13
CA LEU A 68 0.27 5.21 -3.06
C LEU A 68 -0.37 6.38 -3.81
N CYS A 69 0.43 7.37 -4.16
CA CYS A 69 0.04 8.36 -5.16
C CYS A 69 0.08 7.73 -6.56
N TRP A 70 -0.69 8.29 -7.51
CA TRP A 70 -0.79 7.74 -8.87
C TRP A 70 0.58 7.57 -9.57
N LYS A 71 1.51 8.49 -9.32
CA LYS A 71 2.87 8.47 -9.87
C LYS A 71 3.64 7.25 -9.40
N ASP A 72 3.69 7.02 -8.08
CA ASP A 72 4.44 5.89 -7.51
C ASP A 72 3.73 4.57 -7.80
N PHE A 73 2.40 4.52 -7.74
CA PHE A 73 1.63 3.35 -8.18
C PHE A 73 1.99 2.92 -9.61
N THR A 74 1.96 3.87 -10.54
CA THR A 74 2.28 3.59 -11.95
C THR A 74 3.72 3.13 -12.10
N ARG A 75 4.66 3.79 -11.42
CA ARG A 75 6.09 3.43 -11.44
C ARG A 75 6.29 1.97 -11.04
N VAL A 76 5.70 1.55 -9.93
CA VAL A 76 5.78 0.16 -9.46
C VAL A 76 5.18 -0.81 -10.46
N ARG A 77 3.97 -0.49 -10.96
CA ARG A 77 3.27 -1.36 -11.91
C ARG A 77 4.04 -1.58 -13.21
N THR A 78 4.82 -0.59 -13.65
CA THR A 78 5.63 -0.66 -14.88
C THR A 78 7.04 -1.22 -14.67
N SER A 79 7.50 -1.30 -13.43
CA SER A 79 8.79 -1.88 -13.06
C SER A 79 8.69 -3.35 -12.62
N ALA A 80 7.48 -3.90 -12.61
CA ALA A 80 7.17 -5.29 -12.28
C ALA A 80 7.16 -6.18 -13.54
#